data_AF-A0A0S8C788-F1
#
_entry.id   AF-A0A0S8C788-F1
#
_cell.length_a   1.000
_cell.length_b   1.000
_cell.length_c   1.000
_cell.angle_alpha   90.00
_cell.angle_beta   90.00
_cell.angle_gamma   90.00
#
_symmetry.space_group_name_H-M   'P 1'
#
loop_
_entity.id
_entity.type
_entity.pdbx_description
1 polymer ?
#
loop_
_entity_poly.entity_id
_entity_poly.type
_entity_poly.pdbx_seq_one_letter_code
_entity_poly.pdbx_strand_id
1 'polypeptide(L)'
;MGSQDNQIWQIWIKRLKQWGMHEFAASILEAAGPINLVGAQLVYVSQPLLDGIFPTDHLSALAGLLEEPDQTKAFVRILRGGDE
;
A
#
# COMPACT_ATOMS: atom_id res chain seq x y z
N MET A 1 -1.37 13.26 1.47
CA MET A 1 -1.92 12.37 0.43
C MET A 1 -2.48 13.18 -0.71
N GLY A 2 -2.04 12.88 -1.94
CA GLY A 2 -2.75 13.36 -3.12
C GLY A 2 -4.10 12.67 -3.25
N SER A 3 -5.08 13.33 -3.84
CA SER A 3 -6.42 12.77 -4.08
C SER A 3 -6.38 11.44 -4.84
N GLN A 4 -5.31 11.22 -5.62
CA GLN A 4 -5.07 10.08 -6.49
C GLN A 4 -4.66 8.82 -5.70
N ASP A 5 -3.78 8.96 -4.68
CA ASP A 5 -3.33 7.86 -3.82
C ASP A 5 -4.52 7.21 -3.11
N ASN A 6 -5.43 8.04 -2.59
CA ASN A 6 -6.62 7.58 -1.90
C ASN A 6 -7.55 6.76 -2.81
N GLN A 7 -7.69 7.13 -4.10
CA GLN A 7 -8.47 6.32 -5.04
C GLN A 7 -7.83 4.95 -5.28
N ILE A 8 -6.50 4.92 -5.44
CA ILE A 8 -5.73 3.69 -5.65
C ILE A 8 -5.86 2.76 -4.44
N TRP A 9 -5.77 3.31 -3.23
CA TRP A 9 -5.95 2.57 -1.99
C TRP A 9 -7.33 1.93 -1.90
N GLN A 10 -8.39 2.67 -2.23
CA GLN A 10 -9.76 2.13 -2.24
C GLN A 10 -9.92 0.99 -3.25
N ILE A 11 -9.27 1.08 -4.42
CA ILE A 11 -9.24 -0.01 -5.41
C ILE A 11 -8.54 -1.24 -4.82
N TRP A 12 -7.40 -1.06 -4.15
CA TRP A 12 -6.67 -2.18 -3.52
C TRP A 12 -7.48 -2.82 -2.41
N ILE A 13 -8.05 -2.02 -1.50
CA ILE A 13 -8.90 -2.51 -0.41
C ILE A 13 -10.04 -3.34 -0.98
N LYS A 14 -10.78 -2.82 -1.99
CA LYS A 14 -11.88 -3.55 -2.63
C LYS A 14 -11.42 -4.86 -3.28
N ARG A 15 -10.31 -4.85 -4.02
CA ARG A 15 -9.77 -6.05 -4.68
C ARG A 15 -9.34 -7.09 -3.69
N LEU A 16 -8.55 -6.68 -2.70
CA LEU A 16 -8.17 -7.54 -1.61
C LEU A 16 -9.47 -8.14 -1.01
N LYS A 17 -10.56 -7.34 -0.87
CA LYS A 17 -11.76 -7.71 -0.05
C LYS A 17 -12.60 -8.74 -0.75
N GLN A 18 -12.70 -8.54 -2.04
CA GLN A 18 -13.22 -9.54 -2.95
C GLN A 18 -12.39 -10.84 -2.92
N TRP A 19 -11.09 -10.78 -2.63
CA TRP A 19 -10.21 -11.95 -2.54
C TRP A 19 -10.10 -12.55 -1.13
N GLY A 20 -10.67 -11.90 -0.10
CA GLY A 20 -10.57 -12.34 1.30
C GLY A 20 -9.17 -12.19 1.92
N MET A 21 -8.27 -11.41 1.31
CA MET A 21 -6.87 -11.27 1.75
C MET A 21 -6.60 -10.02 2.60
N HIS A 22 -7.63 -9.34 3.12
CA HIS A 22 -7.52 -8.11 3.94
C HIS A 22 -6.62 -8.33 5.12
N GLU A 23 -6.93 -9.39 5.87
CA GLU A 23 -6.24 -9.72 7.09
C GLU A 23 -4.79 -10.12 6.82
N PHE A 24 -4.54 -10.89 5.75
CA PHE A 24 -3.18 -11.26 5.37
C PHE A 24 -2.33 -10.04 4.99
N ALA A 25 -2.88 -9.15 4.16
CA ALA A 25 -2.20 -7.90 3.80
C ALA A 25 -1.98 -7.00 5.03
N ALA A 26 -2.99 -6.87 5.89
CA ALA A 26 -2.89 -6.12 7.14
C ALA A 26 -1.81 -6.70 8.06
N SER A 27 -1.73 -8.02 8.21
CA SER A 27 -0.70 -8.70 9.01
C SER A 27 0.69 -8.51 8.43
N ILE A 28 0.87 -8.55 7.11
CA ILE A 28 2.16 -8.28 6.47
C ILE A 28 2.58 -6.83 6.74
N LEU A 29 1.69 -5.86 6.49
CA LEU A 29 1.96 -4.43 6.67
C LEU A 29 2.21 -4.06 8.14
N GLU A 30 1.49 -4.69 9.07
CA GLU A 30 1.69 -4.53 10.51
C GLU A 30 3.01 -5.15 10.98
N ALA A 31 3.37 -6.34 10.45
CA ALA A 31 4.66 -6.97 10.71
C ALA A 31 5.83 -6.27 10.01
N ALA A 32 5.57 -5.56 8.92
CA ALA A 32 6.57 -4.86 8.14
C ALA A 32 7.17 -3.67 8.90
N GLY A 33 6.44 -3.03 9.82
CA GLY A 33 6.98 -2.03 10.75
C GLY A 33 8.10 -1.13 10.15
N PRO A 34 9.31 -1.10 10.73
CA PRO A 34 10.42 -0.27 10.23
C PRO A 34 11.02 -0.69 8.87
N ILE A 35 10.66 -1.86 8.34
CA ILE A 35 11.11 -2.35 7.02
C ILE A 35 10.40 -1.60 5.87
N ASN A 36 9.29 -0.91 6.12
CA ASN A 36 8.59 -0.13 5.09
C ASN A 36 9.49 0.93 4.43
N LEU A 37 10.46 1.49 5.16
CA LEU A 37 11.42 2.46 4.62
C LEU A 37 12.38 1.84 3.58
N VAL A 38 12.69 0.55 3.72
CA VAL A 38 13.46 -0.22 2.73
C VAL A 38 12.57 -0.60 1.54
N GLY A 39 11.29 -0.89 1.80
CA GLY A 39 10.28 -1.15 0.79
C GLY A 39 10.07 0.03 -0.17
N ALA A 40 9.93 1.25 0.35
CA ALA A 40 9.78 2.46 -0.47
C ALA A 40 10.98 2.67 -1.42
N GLN A 41 12.19 2.45 -0.93
CA GLN A 41 13.40 2.53 -1.76
C GLN A 41 13.46 1.42 -2.82
N LEU A 42 13.04 0.20 -2.48
CA LEU A 42 12.91 -0.91 -3.43
C LEU A 42 11.88 -0.61 -4.52
N VAL A 43 10.76 0.02 -4.18
CA VAL A 43 9.73 0.43 -5.15
C VAL A 43 10.30 1.45 -6.14
N TYR A 44 11.00 2.47 -5.67
CA TYR A 44 11.66 3.44 -6.56
C TYR A 44 12.71 2.82 -7.48
N VAL A 45 13.53 1.91 -6.95
CA VAL A 45 14.59 1.22 -7.73
C VAL A 45 14.00 0.22 -8.73
N SER A 46 12.87 -0.41 -8.40
CA SER A 46 12.17 -1.34 -9.28
C SER A 46 11.18 -0.67 -10.22
N GLN A 47 10.88 0.62 -10.02
CA GLN A 47 9.98 1.41 -10.85
C GLN A 47 10.28 1.31 -12.36
N PRO A 48 11.52 1.51 -12.87
CA PRO A 48 11.80 1.37 -14.30
C PRO A 48 11.65 -0.08 -14.83
N LEU A 49 11.79 -1.08 -13.96
CA LEU A 49 11.60 -2.49 -14.32
C LEU A 49 10.12 -2.89 -14.32
N LEU A 50 9.32 -2.28 -13.44
CA LEU A 50 7.91 -2.59 -13.21
C LEU A 50 6.95 -1.65 -13.95
N ASP A 51 7.43 -0.55 -14.55
CA ASP A 51 6.63 0.43 -15.30
C ASP A 51 5.80 -0.20 -16.42
N GLY A 52 6.30 -1.27 -17.05
CA GLY A 52 5.56 -2.02 -18.08
C GLY A 52 4.55 -3.04 -17.54
N ILE A 53 4.56 -3.34 -16.23
CA ILE A 53 3.71 -4.37 -15.59
C ILE A 53 2.66 -3.72 -14.69
N PHE A 54 3.04 -2.66 -13.96
CA PHE A 54 2.19 -1.90 -13.07
C PHE A 54 2.26 -0.42 -13.42
N PRO A 55 1.11 0.29 -13.43
CA PRO A 55 1.08 1.72 -13.69
C PRO A 55 1.90 2.47 -12.65
N THR A 56 2.68 3.46 -13.09
CA THR A 56 3.58 4.27 -12.26
C THR A 56 2.86 4.89 -11.07
N ASP A 57 1.60 5.30 -11.24
CA ASP A 57 0.72 5.80 -10.18
C ASP A 57 0.53 4.83 -9.01
N HIS A 58 0.38 3.54 -9.29
CA HIS A 58 0.25 2.52 -8.25
C HIS A 58 1.56 2.32 -7.49
N LEU A 59 2.70 2.40 -8.19
CA LEU A 59 4.02 2.29 -7.58
C LEU A 59 4.31 3.50 -6.69
N SER A 60 3.99 4.71 -7.16
CA SER A 60 4.10 5.94 -6.36
C SER A 60 3.20 5.90 -5.11
N ALA A 61 1.95 5.45 -5.24
CA ALA A 61 1.04 5.30 -4.10
C ALA A 61 1.53 4.24 -3.10
N LEU A 62 2.18 3.17 -3.58
CA LEU A 62 2.77 2.12 -2.73
C LEU A 62 4.01 2.66 -2.01
N ALA A 63 4.88 3.38 -2.72
CA ALA A 63 6.06 4.01 -2.15
C ALA A 63 5.66 5.01 -1.05
N GLY A 64 4.66 5.86 -1.29
CA GLY A 64 4.14 6.80 -0.28
C GLY A 64 3.51 6.10 0.93
N LEU A 65 2.75 5.02 0.70
CA LEU A 65 2.18 4.19 1.77
C LEU A 65 3.25 3.58 2.67
N LEU A 66 4.39 3.18 2.11
CA LEU A 66 5.52 2.57 2.82
C LEU A 66 6.47 3.61 3.42
N GLU A 67 6.65 4.75 2.77
CA GLU A 67 7.51 5.83 3.26
C GLU A 67 6.95 6.46 4.55
N GLU A 68 5.63 6.62 4.62
CA GLU A 68 4.95 7.16 5.80
C GLU A 68 4.36 6.05 6.70
N PRO A 69 4.91 5.84 7.90
CA PRO A 69 4.41 4.82 8.82
C PRO A 69 2.97 5.12 9.32
N ASP A 70 2.57 6.39 9.35
CA ASP A 70 1.22 6.80 9.72
C ASP A 70 0.19 6.41 8.64
N GLN A 71 0.55 6.61 7.37
CA GLN A 71 -0.21 6.15 6.22
C GLN A 71 -0.35 4.63 6.20
N THR A 72 0.74 3.89 6.47
CA THR A 72 0.69 2.42 6.61
C THR A 72 -0.34 2.00 7.67
N LYS A 73 -0.30 2.60 8.86
CA LYS A 73 -1.21 2.27 9.96
C LYS A 73 -2.66 2.57 9.62
N ALA A 74 -2.93 3.71 8.97
CA ALA A 74 -4.26 4.06 8.51
C ALA A 74 -4.78 3.03 7.50
N PHE A 75 -3.96 2.61 6.53
CA PHE A 75 -4.33 1.58 5.57
C PHE A 75 -4.60 0.21 6.21
N VAL A 76 -3.74 -0.22 7.15
CA VAL A 76 -3.92 -1.46 7.92
C VAL A 76 -5.23 -1.43 8.72
N ARG A 77 -5.56 -0.29 9.34
CA ARG A 77 -6.82 -0.10 10.06
C ARG A 77 -8.03 -0.26 9.13
N ILE A 78 -7.99 0.37 7.96
CA ILE A 78 -9.06 0.26 6.95
C ILE A 78 -9.17 -1.18 6.42
N LEU A 79 -8.05 -1.86 6.19
CA LEU A 79 -8.05 -3.27 5.76
C LEU A 79 -8.73 -4.17 6.79
N ARG A 80 -8.46 -3.99 8.08
CA ARG A 80 -9.12 -4.75 9.16
C ARG A 80 -10.62 -4.46 9.31
N GLY A 81 -11.16 -3.48 8.58
CA GLY A 81 -12.55 -3.06 8.75
C GLY A 81 -12.77 -2.21 9.99
N GLY A 82 -11.73 -1.49 10.44
CA GLY A 82 -11.91 -0.36 11.36
C GLY A 82 -12.58 0.78 10.61
N ASP A 83 -13.90 0.68 10.42
CA ASP A 83 -14.77 1.82 10.15
C ASP A 83 -14.71 2.76 11.39
N GLU A 84 -14.52 4.05 11.15
CA GLU A 84 -14.91 5.12 12.10
C GLU A 84 -16.41 5.41 11.95
#